data_AF-A0A671ET40-F1
#
_entry.id   AF-A0A671ET40-F1
#
_cell.length_a   1.000
_cell.length_b   1.000
_cell.length_c   1.000
_cell.angle_alpha   90.00
_cell.angle_beta   90.00
_cell.angle_gamma   90.00
#
_symmetry.space_group_name_H-M   'P 1'
#
loop_
_entity.id
_entity.type
_entity.pdbx_description
1 polymer ?
#
loop_
_entity_poly.entity_id
_entity_poly.type
_entity_poly.pdbx_seq_one_letter_code
_entity_poly.pdbx_strand_id
1 'polypeptide(L)'
;MADPEEVQVSSQPPPPSLSPSYSDASAASSPGVPVRLDWPVPSRSIGPTVDLLEEVELQIGDAAFSLTKLLEATSAVSAQVEELAFKCTENARFLKTWRDLLKEGYDSLKTDN
;
A
#
# COMPACT_ATOMS: atom_id res chain seq x y z
N MET A 1 -6.40 -46.92 5.08
CA MET A 1 -7.21 -45.76 5.51
C MET A 1 -6.62 -45.26 6.82
N ALA A 2 -6.48 -43.94 6.94
CA ALA A 2 -5.45 -43.26 7.73
C ALA A 2 -5.69 -43.22 9.25
N ASP A 3 -4.56 -43.13 9.96
CA ASP A 3 -4.35 -42.75 11.37
C ASP A 3 -4.45 -41.20 11.53
N PRO A 4 -4.74 -40.66 12.74
CA PRO A 4 -5.23 -39.30 12.92
C PRO A 4 -4.21 -38.30 13.51
N GLU A 5 -4.57 -37.02 13.39
CA GLU A 5 -4.17 -35.80 14.15
C GLU A 5 -2.71 -35.57 14.55
N GLU A 6 -2.08 -34.52 13.99
CA GLU A 6 -1.26 -33.53 14.73
C GLU A 6 -1.19 -32.22 13.92
N VAL A 7 -2.08 -31.25 14.17
CA VAL A 7 -1.94 -29.87 13.64
C VAL A 7 -1.12 -29.06 14.65
N GLN A 8 0.20 -29.18 14.54
CA GLN A 8 1.14 -28.40 15.34
C GLN A 8 1.28 -26.97 14.78
N VAL A 9 1.22 -26.03 15.72
CA VAL A 9 1.51 -24.60 15.60
C VAL A 9 2.99 -24.36 15.23
N SER A 10 3.19 -23.29 14.44
CA SER A 10 4.43 -22.52 14.26
C SER A 10 5.46 -23.04 13.25
N SER A 11 5.80 -22.16 12.30
CA SER A 11 7.19 -21.91 11.91
C SER A 11 7.30 -20.53 11.25
N GLN A 12 7.66 -19.55 12.07
CA GLN A 12 8.31 -18.31 11.65
C GLN A 12 9.54 -18.66 10.78
N PRO A 13 9.83 -17.94 9.68
CA PRO A 13 10.98 -18.25 8.83
C PRO A 13 12.31 -18.03 9.60
N PRO A 14 13.34 -18.87 9.37
CA PRO A 14 14.61 -18.73 10.07
C PRO A 14 15.36 -17.47 9.63
N PRO A 15 16.16 -16.84 10.52
CA PRO A 15 17.04 -15.75 10.11
C PRO A 15 18.16 -16.30 9.20
N PRO A 16 18.67 -15.52 8.25
CA PRO A 16 19.80 -15.94 7.43
C PRO A 16 21.07 -16.08 8.27
N SER A 17 21.74 -17.23 8.15
CA SER A 17 23.08 -17.45 8.69
C SER A 17 24.12 -16.76 7.81
N LEU A 18 24.89 -15.84 8.41
CA LEU A 18 26.11 -15.32 7.79
C LEU A 18 27.30 -15.80 8.61
N SER A 19 27.88 -16.94 8.22
CA SER A 19 29.21 -17.34 8.66
C SER A 19 30.25 -16.66 7.76
N PRO A 20 31.28 -15.99 8.29
CA PRO A 20 32.45 -15.65 7.49
C PRO A 20 33.39 -16.85 7.51
N SER A 21 33.47 -17.54 6.38
CA SER A 21 34.54 -18.49 6.09
C SER A 21 35.38 -17.90 4.97
N TYR A 22 36.57 -17.35 5.28
CA TYR A 22 37.76 -17.63 4.48
C TYR A 22 39.05 -17.14 5.13
N SER A 23 40.08 -17.94 4.90
CA SER A 23 41.43 -17.87 5.44
C SER A 23 42.30 -16.72 4.90
N ASP A 24 43.35 -16.47 5.68
CA ASP A 24 44.49 -15.59 5.48
C ASP A 24 45.27 -15.84 4.17
N ALA A 25 45.60 -14.77 3.43
CA ALA A 25 46.73 -14.71 2.50
C ALA A 25 47.07 -13.25 2.17
N SER A 26 48.33 -12.88 2.41
CA SER A 26 48.88 -11.52 2.30
C SER A 26 49.19 -11.05 0.86
N ALA A 27 49.12 -9.71 0.72
CA ALA A 27 49.91 -8.78 -0.12
C ALA A 27 49.73 -8.72 -1.66
N ALA A 28 49.23 -7.58 -2.17
CA ALA A 28 50.02 -6.56 -2.91
C ALA A 28 49.15 -5.46 -3.59
N SER A 29 49.58 -4.20 -3.44
CA SER A 29 49.38 -2.97 -4.26
C SER A 29 47.99 -2.41 -4.68
N SER A 30 47.85 -1.09 -4.44
CA SER A 30 46.78 -0.11 -4.73
C SER A 30 46.51 0.20 -6.23
N PRO A 31 45.53 1.08 -6.61
CA PRO A 31 44.33 1.54 -5.89
C PRO A 31 43.06 1.43 -6.76
N GLY A 32 42.03 0.71 -6.30
CA GLY A 32 40.68 0.78 -6.88
C GLY A 32 39.75 1.34 -5.83
N VAL A 33 39.34 2.60 -5.99
CA VAL A 33 38.36 3.27 -5.12
C VAL A 33 37.11 2.39 -5.05
N PRO A 34 36.72 1.82 -3.89
CA PRO A 34 35.36 1.37 -3.73
C PRO A 34 34.55 2.65 -3.55
N VAL A 35 33.62 2.90 -4.46
CA VAL A 35 32.55 3.89 -4.28
C VAL A 35 31.93 3.61 -2.92
N ARG A 36 32.32 4.40 -1.92
CA ARG A 36 31.66 4.38 -0.63
C ARG A 36 30.29 4.97 -0.89
N LEU A 37 29.26 4.16 -0.66
CA LEU A 37 27.97 4.67 -0.23
C LEU A 37 28.23 5.28 1.15
N ASP A 38 28.85 6.46 1.17
CA ASP A 38 29.07 7.27 2.36
C ASP A 38 27.70 7.77 2.79
N TRP A 39 26.95 6.91 3.48
CA TRP A 39 26.15 7.47 4.57
C TRP A 39 27.15 8.14 5.50
N PRO A 40 27.04 9.45 5.78
CA PRO A 40 27.97 10.12 6.66
C PRO A 40 27.99 9.35 7.98
N VAL A 41 29.08 8.66 8.27
CA VAL A 41 29.30 8.07 9.59
C VAL A 41 29.38 9.27 10.54
N PRO A 42 28.44 9.42 11.50
CA PRO A 42 28.51 10.54 12.42
C PRO A 42 29.80 10.41 13.22
N SER A 43 30.75 11.28 12.93
CA SER A 43 31.92 11.48 13.79
C SER A 43 31.38 11.79 15.18
N ARG A 44 31.91 11.08 16.18
CA ARG A 44 31.48 11.10 17.58
C ARG A 44 31.72 12.48 18.22
N SER A 45 30.89 13.47 17.86
CA SER A 45 30.61 14.64 18.68
C SER A 45 29.18 14.49 19.18
N ILE A 46 29.07 14.02 20.42
CA ILE A 46 27.82 14.01 21.18
C ILE A 46 27.42 15.48 21.36
N GLY A 47 26.50 16.01 20.54
CA GLY A 47 26.13 17.43 20.67
C GLY A 47 25.11 18.02 19.69
N PRO A 48 24.95 17.52 18.45
CA PRO A 48 23.85 17.99 17.57
C PRO A 48 22.98 16.89 16.93
N THR A 49 23.37 15.62 17.02
CA THR A 49 22.66 14.52 16.34
C THR A 49 21.40 14.06 17.06
N VAL A 50 21.31 14.32 18.37
CA VAL A 50 20.14 13.97 19.18
C VAL A 50 18.98 14.93 18.87
N ASP A 51 19.27 16.23 18.74
CA ASP A 51 18.28 17.25 18.35
C ASP A 51 17.69 17.01 16.96
N LEU A 52 18.50 16.56 15.99
CA LEU A 52 17.99 16.20 14.65
C LEU A 52 17.06 14.98 14.70
N LEU A 53 17.37 14.00 15.55
CA LEU A 53 16.54 12.81 15.71
C LEU A 53 15.19 13.16 16.35
N GLU A 54 15.20 14.00 17.39
CA GLU A 54 13.99 14.48 18.07
C GLU A 54 13.06 15.25 17.11
N GLU A 55 13.63 16.13 16.26
CA GLU A 55 12.88 16.83 15.23
C GLU A 55 12.26 15.87 14.21
N VAL A 56 12.99 14.84 13.78
CA VAL A 56 12.47 13.82 12.87
C VAL A 56 11.35 13.02 13.53
N GLU A 57 11.47 12.67 14.81
CA GLU A 57 10.41 11.98 15.57
C GLU A 57 9.14 12.83 15.66
N LEU A 58 9.27 14.14 15.89
CA LEU A 58 8.14 15.07 15.88
C LEU A 58 7.47 15.13 14.50
N GLN A 59 8.25 15.25 13.43
CA GLN A 59 7.73 15.26 12.05
C GLN A 59 7.05 13.94 11.68
N ILE A 60 7.55 12.80 12.15
CA ILE A 60 6.90 11.51 11.97
C ILE A 60 5.53 11.50 12.66
N GLY A 61 5.44 12.05 13.88
CA GLY A 61 4.17 12.21 14.59
C GLY A 61 3.16 13.07 13.81
N ASP A 62 3.59 14.23 13.33
CA ASP A 62 2.76 15.15 12.56
C ASP A 62 2.32 14.55 11.22
N ALA A 63 3.23 13.85 10.53
CA ALA A 63 2.93 13.15 9.29
C ALA A 63 1.93 12.01 9.52
N ALA A 64 2.11 11.20 10.57
CA ALA A 64 1.20 10.12 10.92
C ALA A 64 -0.22 10.64 11.26
N PHE A 65 -0.31 11.75 11.99
CA PHE A 65 -1.58 12.41 12.27
C PHE A 65 -2.24 12.93 10.99
N SER A 66 -1.48 13.62 10.14
CA SER A 66 -1.96 14.16 8.86
C SER A 66 -2.44 13.05 7.92
N LEU A 67 -1.72 11.93 7.84
CA LEU A 67 -2.12 10.76 7.05
C LEU A 67 -3.39 10.13 7.59
N THR A 68 -3.57 10.06 8.90
CA THR A 68 -4.80 9.56 9.52
C THR A 68 -5.99 10.44 9.13
N LYS A 69 -5.84 11.77 9.18
CA LYS A 69 -6.87 12.72 8.75
C LYS A 69 -7.20 12.60 7.27
N LEU A 70 -6.17 12.41 6.43
CA LEU A 70 -6.36 12.18 5.00
C LEU A 70 -7.12 10.87 4.74
N LEU A 71 -6.78 9.78 5.43
CA LEU A 71 -7.47 8.50 5.30
C LEU A 71 -8.93 8.58 5.78
N GLU A 72 -9.19 9.29 6.88
CA GLU A 72 -10.54 9.55 7.38
C GLU A 72 -11.38 10.32 6.34
N ALA A 73 -10.84 11.40 5.79
CA ALA A 73 -11.50 12.17 4.74
C ALA A 73 -11.71 11.35 3.46
N THR A 74 -10.71 10.57 3.05
CA THR A 74 -10.79 9.69 1.86
C THR A 74 -11.86 8.61 2.05
N SER A 75 -11.96 8.05 3.25
CA SER A 75 -13.00 7.08 3.61
C SER A 75 -14.40 7.70 3.52
N ALA A 76 -14.58 8.91 4.06
CA ALA A 76 -15.85 9.65 3.95
C ALA A 76 -16.22 9.99 2.50
N VAL A 77 -15.25 10.32 1.65
CA VAL A 77 -15.46 10.55 0.22
C VAL A 77 -15.80 9.24 -0.50
N SER A 78 -15.17 8.12 -0.13
CA SER A 78 -15.49 6.80 -0.69
C SER A 78 -16.95 6.42 -0.48
N ALA A 79 -17.46 6.59 0.75
CA ALA A 79 -18.86 6.30 1.07
C ALA A 79 -19.84 7.15 0.23
N GLN A 80 -19.51 8.42 0.00
CA GLN A 80 -20.32 9.31 -0.84
C GLN A 80 -20.31 8.88 -2.32
N VAL A 81 -19.17 8.43 -2.83
CA VAL A 81 -19.06 7.92 -4.22
C VAL A 81 -19.88 6.64 -4.38
N GLU A 82 -19.87 5.74 -3.40
CA GLU A 82 -20.70 4.53 -3.41
C GLU A 82 -22.20 4.85 -3.43
N GLU A 83 -22.66 5.78 -2.59
CA GLU A 83 -24.06 6.23 -2.60
C GLU A 83 -24.44 6.86 -3.94
N LEU A 84 -23.56 7.69 -4.51
CA LEU A 84 -23.78 8.32 -5.81
C LEU A 84 -23.86 7.27 -6.93
N ALA A 85 -22.97 6.27 -6.93
CA ALA A 85 -22.99 5.17 -7.89
C ALA A 85 -24.27 4.34 -7.78
N PHE A 86 -24.75 4.10 -6.55
CA PHE A 86 -26.04 3.46 -6.31
C PHE A 86 -27.19 4.27 -6.92
N LYS A 87 -27.28 5.58 -6.63
CA LYS A 87 -28.31 6.46 -7.18
C LYS A 87 -28.25 6.57 -8.71
N CYS A 88 -27.06 6.56 -9.29
CA CYS A 88 -26.86 6.54 -10.74
C CYS A 88 -27.40 5.23 -11.36
N THR A 89 -27.19 4.10 -10.69
CA THR A 89 -27.74 2.80 -11.11
C THR A 89 -29.26 2.81 -11.11
N GLU A 90 -29.88 3.38 -10.08
CA GLU A 90 -31.33 3.55 -10.01
C GLU A 90 -31.85 4.44 -11.14
N ASN A 91 -31.15 5.55 -11.42
CA ASN A 91 -31.50 6.45 -12.52
C ASN A 91 -31.41 5.74 -13.88
N ALA A 92 -30.34 4.97 -14.11
CA ALA A 92 -30.18 4.18 -15.32
C ALA A 92 -31.31 3.15 -15.50
N ARG A 93 -31.76 2.51 -14.41
CA ARG A 93 -32.92 1.61 -14.45
C ARG A 93 -34.20 2.36 -14.83
N PHE A 94 -34.45 3.51 -14.21
CA PHE A 94 -35.60 4.35 -14.54
C PHE A 94 -35.61 4.76 -16.01
N LEU A 95 -34.48 5.25 -16.54
CA LEU A 95 -34.35 5.61 -17.96
C LEU A 95 -34.55 4.42 -18.89
N LYS A 96 -34.10 3.22 -18.49
CA LYS A 96 -34.35 2.00 -19.26
C LYS A 96 -35.84 1.67 -19.31
N THR A 97 -36.54 1.71 -18.18
CA THR A 97 -37.99 1.49 -18.14
C THR A 97 -38.74 2.48 -19.03
N TRP A 98 -38.38 3.77 -19.00
CA TRP A 98 -38.99 4.78 -19.86
C TRP A 98 -38.73 4.53 -21.34
N ARG A 99 -37.50 4.16 -21.70
CA ARG A 99 -37.15 3.77 -23.07
C ARG A 99 -38.01 2.60 -23.54
N ASP A 100 -38.15 1.58 -22.71
CA ASP A 100 -38.91 0.38 -23.05
C ASP A 100 -40.40 0.72 -23.24
N LEU A 101 -40.98 1.56 -22.38
CA LEU A 101 -42.36 2.04 -22.52
C LEU A 101 -42.58 2.85 -23.80
N LEU A 102 -41.67 3.77 -24.13
CA LEU A 102 -41.76 4.57 -25.37
C LEU A 102 -41.65 3.68 -26.61
N LYS A 103 -40.78 2.66 -26.55
CA LYS A 103 -40.63 1.70 -27.63
C LYS A 103 -41.91 0.87 -27.82
N GLU A 104 -42.49 0.37 -26.74
CA GLU A 104 -43.76 -0.34 -26.76
C GLU A 104 -44.90 0.51 -27.34
N GLY A 105 -44.98 1.78 -26.92
CA GLY A 105 -45.93 2.74 -27.47
C GLY A 105 -45.74 3.00 -28.97
N TYR A 106 -44.48 3.12 -29.42
CA TYR A 106 -44.16 3.26 -30.85
C TYR A 106 -44.51 2.01 -31.66
N ASP A 107 -44.13 0.82 -31.17
CA ASP A 107 -44.39 -0.45 -31.84
C ASP A 107 -45.90 -0.71 -31.93
N SER A 108 -46.69 -0.30 -30.91
CA SER A 108 -48.16 -0.40 -30.92
C SER A 108 -48.82 0.49 -31.99
N LEU A 109 -48.22 1.63 -32.32
CA LEU A 109 -48.70 2.54 -33.37
C LEU A 109 -48.22 2.13 -34.77
N LYS A 110 -47.21 1.27 -34.85
CA LYS A 110 -46.72 0.71 -36.10
C LYS A 110 -47.66 -0.40 -36.55
N THR A 111 -48.79 -0.02 -37.13
CA THR A 111 -49.67 -0.96 -37.82
C THR A 111 -48.88 -1.66 -38.92
N ASP A 112 -48.91 -3.00 -38.94
CA ASP A 112 -48.42 -3.82 -40.05
C ASP A 112 -49.06 -3.28 -41.35
N ASN A 113 -48.27 -2.56 -42.15
CA ASN A 113 -48.60 -2.26 -43.55
C ASN A 113 -48.09 -3.38 -44.43
#